data_AF-A0A6G4KE93-F1
#
_entry.id   AF-A0A6G4KE93-F1
#
_cell.length_a   1.000
_cell.length_b   1.000
_cell.length_c   1.000
_cell.angle_alpha   90.00
_cell.angle_beta   90.00
_cell.angle_gamma   90.00
#
_symmetry.space_group_name_H-M   'P 1'
#
loop_
_entity.id
_entity.type
_entity.pdbx_description
1 polymer ?
#
loop_
_entity_poly.entity_id
_entity_poly.type
_entity_poly.pdbx_seq_one_letter_code
_entity_poly.pdbx_strand_id
1 'polypeptide(L)' 'TLQAPAGLSSVADAVWTGNHLKMVRFAVENKTLSALNIRESDFWQPGTRAVMFSQPASQLLAGACMDVYVIRDGEGN' A
#
# COMPACT_ATOMS: atom_id res chain seq x y z
N THR A 1 1.86 -6.60 8.05
CA THR A 1 2.76 -5.61 7.41
C THR A 1 2.50 -5.59 5.91
N LEU A 2 3.00 -4.58 5.18
CA LEU A 2 2.96 -4.52 3.72
C LEU A 2 4.39 -4.50 3.20
N GLN A 3 4.80 -5.53 2.47
CA GLN A 3 6.07 -5.47 1.75
C GLN A 3 5.96 -4.41 0.65
N ALA A 4 6.74 -3.34 0.79
CA ALA A 4 6.81 -2.28 -0.20
C ALA A 4 7.94 -2.55 -1.20
N PRO A 5 7.81 -2.07 -2.45
CA PRO A 5 8.90 -2.06 -3.42
C PRO A 5 10.18 -1.41 -2.89
N ALA A 6 11.33 -1.77 -3.48
CA ALA A 6 12.62 -1.20 -3.08
C ALA A 6 12.60 0.34 -3.16
N GLY A 7 13.14 0.99 -2.13
CA GLY A 7 13.14 2.44 -1.99
C GLY A 7 11.86 3.04 -1.40
N LEU A 8 10.80 2.24 -1.22
CA LEU A 8 9.59 2.65 -0.53
C LEU A 8 9.55 2.10 0.90
N SER A 9 9.06 2.91 1.83
CA SER A 9 8.64 2.43 3.15
C SER A 9 7.12 2.40 3.23
N SER A 10 6.55 1.43 3.94
CA SER A 10 5.12 1.40 4.23
C SER A 10 4.86 1.25 5.74
N VAL A 11 3.92 2.03 6.25
CA VAL A 11 3.50 1.98 7.66
C VAL A 11 1.98 1.86 7.70
N ALA A 12 1.48 0.88 8.46
CA ALA A 12 0.03 0.75 8.66
C ALA A 12 -0.46 1.89 9.54
N ASP A 13 -1.47 2.61 9.06
CA ASP A 13 -2.00 3.81 9.72
C ASP A 13 -3.44 3.61 10.21
N ALA A 14 -4.27 2.87 9.46
CA ALA A 14 -5.61 2.52 9.90
C ALA A 14 -6.03 1.13 9.43
N VAL A 15 -6.87 0.46 10.22
CA VAL A 15 -7.38 -0.89 9.96
C VAL A 15 -8.88 -0.90 10.14
N TRP A 16 -9.59 -1.43 9.16
CA TRP A 16 -11.03 -1.69 9.22
C TRP A 16 -11.28 -3.17 8.96
N THR A 17 -12.13 -3.76 9.78
CA THR A 17 -12.54 -5.17 9.66
C THR A 17 -14.05 -5.25 9.59
N GLY A 18 -14.56 -6.02 8.64
CA GLY A 18 -16.00 -6.27 8.50
C GLY A 18 -16.24 -7.55 7.72
N ASN A 19 -17.12 -8.42 8.22
CA ASN A 19 -17.36 -9.76 7.68
C ASN A 19 -16.02 -10.49 7.42
N HIS A 20 -15.85 -11.03 6.20
CA HIS A 20 -14.65 -11.75 5.78
C HIS A 20 -13.61 -10.84 5.12
N LEU A 21 -13.64 -9.53 5.37
CA LEU A 21 -12.70 -8.58 4.78
C LEU A 21 -11.95 -7.78 5.84
N LYS A 22 -10.68 -7.55 5.56
CA LYS A 22 -9.81 -6.61 6.28
C LYS A 22 -9.26 -5.59 5.31
N MET A 23 -9.53 -4.32 5.55
CA MET A 23 -8.92 -3.21 4.82
C MET A 23 -7.86 -2.55 5.71
N VAL A 24 -6.69 -2.31 5.16
CA VAL A 24 -5.61 -1.59 5.84
C VAL A 24 -5.18 -0.41 4.98
N ARG A 25 -5.15 0.79 5.57
CA ARG A 25 -4.51 1.96 4.98
C ARG A 25 -3.05 1.98 5.39
N PHE A 26 -2.17 2.05 4.40
CA PHE A 26 -0.74 2.23 4.59
C PHE A 26 -0.32 3.62 4.11
N ALA A 27 0.44 4.34 4.92
CA ALA A 27 1.22 5.48 4.45
C ALA A 27 2.47 4.93 3.75
N VAL A 28 2.58 5.18 2.45
CA VAL A 28 3.72 4.75 1.62
C VAL A 28 4.56 5.96 1.23
N GLU A 29 5.82 5.94 1.62
CA GLU A 29 6.75 7.04 1.41
C GLU A 29 7.92 6.61 0.52
N ASN A 30 8.28 7.46 -0.45
CA ASN A 30 9.49 7.30 -1.23
C ASN A 30 10.71 7.83 -0.45
N LYS A 31 11.55 6.90 0.03
CA LYS A 31 12.77 7.19 0.80
C LYS A 31 13.99 7.49 -0.06
N THR A 32 13.84 7.49 -1.38
CA THR A 32 14.94 7.78 -2.31
C THR A 32 14.99 9.27 -2.67
N LEU A 33 16.09 9.69 -3.30
CA LEU A 33 16.28 11.05 -3.79
C LEU A 33 15.71 11.27 -5.22
N SER A 34 15.05 10.26 -5.78
CA SER A 34 14.53 10.27 -7.16
C SER A 34 13.05 9.88 -7.18
N ALA A 35 12.32 10.30 -8.22
CA ALA A 35 10.98 9.77 -8.45
C ALA A 35 11.02 8.26 -8.73
N LEU A 36 10.07 7.52 -8.17
CA LEU A 36 9.89 6.09 -8.43
C LEU A 36 8.60 5.87 -9.20
N ASN A 37 8.66 5.06 -10.26
CA ASN A 37 7.44 4.57 -10.91
C ASN A 37 6.77 3.56 -9.98
N ILE A 38 5.45 3.70 -9.82
CA ILE A 38 4.65 2.84 -8.94
C ILE A 38 3.39 2.36 -9.67
N ARG A 39 2.93 1.16 -9.30
CA ARG A 39 1.68 0.56 -9.75
C ARG A 39 1.04 -0.16 -8.57
N GLU A 40 -0.29 -0.30 -8.55
CA GLU A 40 -0.95 -1.05 -7.47
C GLU A 40 -0.46 -2.51 -7.39
N SER A 41 -0.12 -3.11 -8.54
CA SER A 41 0.44 -4.46 -8.63
C SER A 41 1.73 -4.66 -7.82
N ASP A 42 2.50 -3.59 -7.60
CA ASP A 42 3.78 -3.65 -6.90
C ASP A 42 3.59 -3.90 -5.39
N PHE A 43 2.37 -3.67 -4.88
CA PHE A 43 1.99 -3.90 -3.49
C PHE A 43 1.17 -5.19 -3.31
N TRP A 44 0.98 -5.97 -4.38
CA TRP A 44 0.24 -7.22 -4.33
C TRP A 44 1.01 -8.29 -3.55
N GLN A 45 0.31 -8.99 -2.65
CA GLN A 45 0.86 -10.06 -1.79
C GLN A 45 -0.14 -11.22 -1.71
N PRO A 46 0.28 -12.43 -1.35
CA PRO A 46 -0.64 -13.52 -1.05
C PRO A 46 -1.71 -13.08 -0.03
N GLY A 47 -2.99 -13.38 -0.33
CA GLY A 47 -4.13 -12.96 0.49
C GLY A 47 -4.61 -11.52 0.26
N THR A 48 -3.98 -10.76 -0.64
CA THR A 48 -4.52 -9.49 -1.14
C THR A 48 -5.65 -9.75 -2.12
N ARG A 49 -6.80 -9.12 -1.88
CA ARG A 49 -7.96 -9.11 -2.77
C ARG A 49 -8.01 -7.87 -3.66
N ALA A 50 -7.54 -6.74 -3.15
CA ALA A 50 -7.41 -5.50 -3.93
C ALA A 50 -6.35 -4.57 -3.34
N VAL A 51 -5.76 -3.76 -4.19
CA VAL A 51 -4.89 -2.63 -3.85
C VAL A 51 -5.45 -1.40 -4.56
N MET A 52 -5.50 -0.26 -3.86
CA MET A 52 -5.95 1.00 -4.42
C MET A 52 -5.11 2.16 -3.88
N PHE A 53 -4.69 3.05 -4.77
CA PHE A 53 -4.07 4.31 -4.37
C PHE A 53 -5.15 5.34 -3.99
N SER A 54 -4.86 6.21 -3.02
CA SER A 54 -5.78 7.28 -2.64
C SER A 54 -6.04 8.29 -3.75
N GLN A 55 -5.14 8.36 -4.72
CA GLN A 55 -5.25 9.18 -5.93
C GLN A 55 -4.56 8.45 -7.10
N PRO A 56 -5.02 8.64 -8.35
CA PRO A 56 -4.34 8.10 -9.51
C PRO A 56 -2.90 8.62 -9.59
N ALA A 57 -1.93 7.72 -9.54
CA ALA A 57 -0.52 8.05 -9.63
C ALA A 57 0.25 6.92 -10.31
N SER A 58 1.12 7.28 -11.26
CA SER A 58 2.10 6.36 -11.85
C SER A 58 3.51 6.59 -11.30
N GLN A 59 3.71 7.64 -10.50
CA GLN A 59 4.98 8.03 -9.90
C GLN A 59 4.78 8.57 -8.48
N LEU A 60 5.73 8.24 -7.60
CA LEU A 60 5.87 8.86 -6.29
C LEU A 60 7.18 9.65 -6.27
N LEU A 61 7.07 10.97 -6.13
CA LEU A 61 8.24 11.87 -6.10
C LEU A 61 9.13 11.59 -4.89
N ALA A 62 10.38 12.03 -4.95
CA ALA A 62 11.33 11.90 -3.84
C ALA A 62 10.76 12.53 -2.55
N GLY A 63 10.76 11.78 -1.44
CA GLY A 63 10.22 12.21 -0.15
C GLY A 63 8.69 12.34 -0.09
N ALA A 64 7.97 12.08 -1.18
CA ALA A 64 6.51 12.15 -1.18
C ALA A 64 5.90 10.93 -0.49
N CYS A 65 4.72 11.15 0.10
CA CYS A 65 3.92 10.12 0.75
C CYS A 65 2.54 10.01 0.09
N MET A 66 2.02 8.79 -0.01
CA MET A 66 0.68 8.50 -0.52
C MET A 66 0.03 7.40 0.30
N ASP A 67 -1.29 7.51 0.49
CA ASP A 67 -2.09 6.46 1.11
C ASP A 67 -2.35 5.33 0.11
N VAL A 68 -2.09 4.10 0.54
CA VAL A 68 -2.39 2.87 -0.20
C VAL A 68 -3.33 2.01 0.63
N TYR A 69 -4.49 1.70 0.06
CA TYR A 69 -5.49 0.84 0.67
C TYR A 69 -5.29 -0.60 0.16
N VAL A 70 -5.19 -1.54 1.10
CA VAL A 70 -5.07 -2.97 0.78
C VAL A 70 -6.21 -3.72 1.44
N ILE A 71 -7.02 -4.39 0.61
CA ILE A 71 -8.09 -5.27 1.05
C ILE A 71 -7.56 -6.70 1.05
N ARG A 72 -7.79 -7.41 2.14
CA ARG A 72 -7.41 -8.81 2.34
C ARG A 72 -8.61 -9.61 2.82
N ASP A 73 -8.48 -10.93 2.69
CA ASP A 73 -9.30 -11.85 3.46
C ASP A 73 -9.21 -11.56 4.97
N GLY A 74 -10.35 -11.59 5.64
CA GLY A 74 -10.46 -11.47 7.11
C GLY A 74 -10.07 -12.76 7.82
N GLU A 75 -10.01 -13.89 7.10
CA GLU A 75 -9.56 -15.19 7.61
C GLU A 75 -8.06 -15.31 7.41
N GLY A 76 -7.31 -14.68 8.32
CA GLY A 76 -5.87 -14.65 8.28
C GLY A 76 -5.30 -13.98 9.53
N ASN A 77 -5.48 -14.66 10.66
CA ASN A 77 -4.60 -14.52 11.82
C ASN A 77 -3.90 -15.86 12.04
#